data_AF-A0A2R7NVF9-F1
#
_entry.id   AF-A0A2R7NVF9-F1
#
_cell.length_a   1.000
_cell.length_b   1.000
_cell.length_c   1.000
_cell.angle_alpha   90.00
_cell.angle_beta   90.00
_cell.angle_gamma   90.00
#
_symmetry.space_group_name_H-M   'P 1'
#
loop_
_entity.id
_entity.type
_entity.pdbx_description
1 polymer ?
#
loop_
_entity_poly.entity_id
_entity_poly.type
_entity_poly.pdbx_seq_one_letter_code
_entity_poly.pdbx_strand_id
1 'polypeptide(L)'
;LLGLLESQAERIFIRSKYDKGYKYLNQQEMDEEIAKYGILIQNPVYKRNSLQTVTTRSLTYDQKYAVKNAFNEIINQINEALQITL
;
A
#
# COMPACT_ATOMS: atom_id res chain seq x y z
N LEU A 1 5.50 21.50 -13.25
CA LEU A 1 6.12 20.91 -12.05
C LEU A 1 5.50 19.55 -11.70
N LEU A 2 4.16 19.45 -11.59
CA LEU A 2 3.47 18.20 -11.25
C LEU A 2 3.74 17.05 -12.23
N GLY A 3 3.61 17.28 -13.54
CA GLY A 3 3.91 16.24 -14.54
C GLY A 3 5.39 15.78 -14.58
N LEU A 4 6.30 16.60 -14.05
CA LEU A 4 7.73 16.26 -13.96
C LEU A 4 7.99 15.41 -12.71
N LEU A 5 7.30 15.71 -11.60
CA LEU A 5 7.25 14.85 -10.41
C LEU A 5 6.60 13.49 -10.72
N GLU A 6 5.48 13.46 -11.44
CA GLU A 6 4.80 12.22 -11.84
C GLU A 6 5.64 11.34 -12.78
N SER A 7 6.58 11.95 -13.51
CA SER A 7 7.51 11.26 -14.41
C SER A 7 8.76 10.70 -13.70
N GLN A 8 9.08 11.17 -12.50
CA GLN A 8 10.26 10.76 -11.74
C GLN A 8 9.94 10.04 -10.43
N ALA A 9 8.68 10.09 -9.98
CA ALA A 9 8.25 9.44 -8.75
C ALA A 9 7.97 7.95 -8.99
N GLU A 10 8.54 7.13 -8.12
CA GLU A 10 8.17 5.73 -8.01
C GLU A 10 6.78 5.61 -7.36
N ARG A 11 5.95 4.72 -7.92
CA ARG A 11 4.57 4.52 -7.47
C ARG A 11 4.47 3.24 -6.65
N ILE A 12 3.85 3.33 -5.48
CA ILE A 12 3.55 2.17 -4.65
C ILE A 12 2.04 1.97 -4.61
N PHE A 13 1.59 0.78 -5.00
CA PHE A 13 0.20 0.38 -5.00
C PHE A 13 -0.11 -0.50 -3.79
N ILE A 14 -1.29 -0.27 -3.21
CA ILE A 14 -1.80 -1.01 -2.06
C ILE A 14 -3.19 -1.56 -2.35
N ARG A 15 -3.40 -2.85 -2.07
CA ARG A 15 -4.72 -3.46 -2.20
C ARG A 15 -5.57 -3.14 -0.98
N SER A 16 -6.76 -2.60 -1.21
CA SER A 16 -7.82 -2.53 -0.20
C SER A 16 -8.73 -3.76 -0.34
N LYS A 17 -8.72 -4.66 0.64
CA LYS A 17 -9.57 -5.86 0.66
C LYS A 17 -10.74 -5.69 1.61
N TYR A 18 -11.94 -6.00 1.14
CA TYR A 18 -13.13 -6.00 1.99
C TYR A 18 -13.14 -7.17 2.98
N ASP A 19 -12.77 -8.36 2.52
CA ASP A 19 -12.76 -9.60 3.30
C ASP A 19 -11.42 -10.33 3.17
N LYS A 20 -10.97 -10.93 4.27
CA LYS A 20 -9.77 -11.79 4.35
C LYS A 20 -9.94 -13.08 3.56
N GLY A 21 -11.14 -13.64 3.53
CA GLY A 21 -11.42 -14.91 2.84
C GLY A 21 -11.62 -14.77 1.33
N TYR A 22 -11.87 -13.56 0.85
CA TYR A 22 -12.23 -13.33 -0.54
C TYR A 22 -11.01 -13.38 -1.46
N LYS A 23 -11.07 -14.27 -2.46
CA LYS A 23 -10.07 -14.43 -3.51
C LYS A 23 -10.64 -13.85 -4.80
N TYR A 24 -9.99 -12.79 -5.32
CA TYR A 24 -10.32 -12.27 -6.64
C TYR A 24 -9.85 -13.29 -7.68
N LEU A 25 -10.73 -13.70 -8.60
CA LEU A 25 -10.41 -14.73 -9.58
C LEU A 25 -9.31 -14.30 -10.54
N ASN A 26 -9.34 -13.02 -10.94
CA ASN A 26 -8.37 -12.39 -11.85
C ASN A 26 -7.25 -11.64 -11.10
N GLN A 27 -6.96 -12.03 -9.85
CA GLN A 27 -6.01 -11.28 -9.03
C GLN A 27 -4.62 -11.30 -9.68
N GLN A 28 -4.21 -12.43 -10.23
CA GLN A 28 -2.87 -12.58 -10.81
C GLN A 28 -2.72 -11.66 -12.02
N GLU A 29 -3.65 -11.69 -12.95
CA GLU A 29 -3.60 -10.88 -14.17
C GLU A 29 -3.67 -9.38 -13.85
N MET A 30 -4.45 -9.00 -12.82
CA MET A 30 -4.51 -7.61 -12.38
C MET A 30 -3.24 -7.17 -11.65
N ASP A 31 -2.65 -8.04 -10.83
CA ASP A 31 -1.38 -7.79 -10.16
C ASP A 31 -0.25 -7.61 -11.19
N GLU A 32 -0.22 -8.46 -12.24
CA GLU A 32 0.72 -8.36 -13.37
C GLU A 32 0.54 -7.05 -14.16
N GLU A 33 -0.69 -6.60 -14.38
CA GLU A 33 -0.95 -5.34 -15.08
C GLU A 33 -0.54 -4.12 -14.25
N ILE A 34 -0.86 -4.12 -12.94
CA ILE A 34 -0.52 -3.01 -12.03
C ILE A 34 1.00 -2.90 -11.86
N ALA A 35 1.71 -4.03 -11.79
CA ALA A 35 3.17 -4.07 -11.61
C ALA A 35 3.94 -3.36 -12.74
N LYS A 36 3.34 -3.17 -13.93
CA LYS A 36 3.94 -2.39 -15.02
C LYS A 36 4.07 -0.90 -14.71
N TYR A 37 3.27 -0.39 -13.76
CA TYR A 37 3.17 1.03 -13.45
C TYR A 37 3.87 1.41 -12.12
N GLY A 38 4.37 0.43 -11.37
CA GLY A 38 5.00 0.63 -10.07
C GLY A 38 4.99 -0.62 -9.20
N ILE A 39 5.35 -0.47 -7.93
CA ILE A 39 5.51 -1.57 -6.98
C ILE A 39 4.17 -1.88 -6.32
N LEU A 40 3.69 -3.11 -6.45
CA LEU A 40 2.50 -3.58 -5.75
C LEU A 40 2.90 -4.33 -4.47
N ILE A 41 2.50 -3.79 -3.31
CA ILE A 41 2.81 -4.44 -2.03
C ILE A 41 1.99 -5.72 -1.85
N GLN A 42 2.59 -6.72 -1.21
CA GLN A 42 1.98 -8.03 -1.00
C GLN A 42 0.88 -7.95 0.06
N ASN A 43 1.09 -7.20 1.14
CA ASN A 43 0.16 -7.12 2.26
C ASN A 43 -1.00 -6.16 1.97
N PRO A 44 -2.26 -6.64 1.87
CA PRO A 44 -3.41 -5.75 1.70
C PRO A 44 -3.80 -5.09 3.02
N VAL A 45 -4.52 -3.97 2.92
CA VAL A 45 -5.26 -3.41 4.05
C VAL A 45 -6.69 -3.95 4.01
N TYR A 46 -7.10 -4.60 5.09
CA TYR A 46 -8.44 -5.14 5.22
C TYR A 46 -9.40 -4.08 5.76
N LYS A 47 -10.64 -4.05 5.25
CA LYS A 47 -11.71 -3.24 5.83
C LYS A 47 -11.91 -3.63 7.29
N ARG A 48 -11.87 -2.64 8.17
CA ARG A 48 -12.21 -2.77 9.58
C ARG A 48 -13.02 -1.56 10.02
N ASN A 49 -13.92 -1.73 10.97
CA ASN A 49 -14.72 -0.62 11.51
C ASN A 49 -13.82 0.42 12.19
N SER A 50 -12.75 -0.02 12.87
CA SER A 50 -11.76 0.89 13.46
C SER A 50 -11.10 1.80 12.42
N LEU A 51 -10.96 1.36 11.16
CA LEU A 51 -10.38 2.18 10.09
C LEU A 51 -11.38 3.15 9.45
N GLN A 52 -12.68 3.04 9.76
CA GLN A 52 -13.70 3.98 9.27
C GLN A 52 -13.78 5.26 10.13
N THR A 53 -13.20 5.24 11.33
CA THR A 53 -13.20 6.36 12.29
C THR A 53 -11.81 6.98 12.46
N VAL A 54 -10.95 6.86 11.43
CA VAL A 54 -9.60 7.47 11.48
C VAL A 54 -9.74 8.99 11.55
N THR A 55 -9.10 9.58 12.56
CA THR A 55 -8.98 11.04 12.68
C THR A 55 -7.62 11.50 12.17
N THR A 56 -7.47 12.78 11.88
CA THR A 56 -6.28 13.33 11.22
C THR A 56 -5.04 13.46 12.11
N ARG A 57 -5.14 13.20 13.43
CA ARG A 57 -4.05 13.45 14.37
C ARG A 57 -3.22 12.21 14.72
N SER A 58 -3.86 11.06 14.89
CA SER A 58 -3.15 9.83 15.23
C SER A 58 -4.01 8.60 14.99
N LEU A 59 -3.32 7.47 14.75
CA LEU A 59 -3.94 6.16 14.76
C LEU A 59 -3.94 5.60 16.19
N THR A 60 -5.07 5.06 16.62
CA THR A 60 -5.18 4.23 17.83
C THR A 60 -4.35 2.95 17.69
N TYR A 61 -4.15 2.23 18.79
CA TYR A 61 -3.42 0.95 18.76
C TYR A 61 -4.03 -0.03 17.74
N ASP A 62 -5.36 -0.20 17.75
CA ASP A 62 -6.05 -1.12 16.85
C ASP A 62 -5.94 -0.70 15.38
N GLN A 63 -5.99 0.61 15.11
CA GLN A 63 -5.80 1.15 13.77
C GLN A 63 -4.37 0.96 13.29
N LYS A 64 -3.36 1.23 14.15
CA LYS A 64 -1.95 0.95 13.86
C LYS A 64 -1.73 -0.51 13.55
N TYR A 65 -2.25 -1.40 14.40
CA TYR A 65 -2.15 -2.84 14.20
C TYR A 65 -2.82 -3.29 12.89
N ALA A 66 -3.96 -2.70 12.53
CA ALA A 66 -4.69 -3.05 11.32
C ALA A 66 -3.93 -2.78 10.02
N VAL A 67 -3.08 -1.73 9.99
CA VAL A 67 -2.30 -1.34 8.80
C VAL A 67 -0.82 -1.69 8.89
N LYS A 68 -0.36 -2.17 10.05
CA LYS A 68 1.06 -2.37 10.40
C LYS A 68 1.85 -3.06 9.30
N ASN A 69 1.38 -4.21 8.83
CA ASN A 69 2.15 -5.01 7.86
C ASN A 69 2.29 -4.30 6.51
N ALA A 70 1.18 -3.76 5.99
CA ALA A 70 1.19 -3.02 4.74
C ALA A 70 2.07 -1.76 4.82
N PHE A 71 1.99 -1.02 5.93
CA PHE A 71 2.75 0.22 6.11
C PHE A 71 4.24 -0.06 6.34
N ASN A 72 4.58 -1.14 7.05
CA ASN A 72 5.97 -1.57 7.17
C ASN A 72 6.57 -1.95 5.81
N GLU A 73 5.80 -2.63 4.96
CA GLU A 73 6.24 -2.97 3.60
C GLU A 73 6.50 -1.71 2.77
N ILE A 74 5.60 -0.71 2.84
CA ILE A 74 5.80 0.60 2.19
C ILE A 74 7.06 1.29 2.72
N ILE A 75 7.25 1.33 4.04
CA ILE A 75 8.43 1.95 4.67
C ILE A 75 9.71 1.25 4.20
N ASN A 76 9.71 -0.08 4.10
CA ASN A 76 10.86 -0.83 3.61
C ASN A 76 11.18 -0.49 2.16
N GLN A 77 10.17 -0.44 1.28
CA GLN A 77 10.36 -0.03 -0.13
C GLN A 77 10.94 1.38 -0.25
N ILE A 78 10.43 2.32 0.55
CA ILE A 78 10.97 3.70 0.59
C ILE A 78 12.43 3.68 1.06
N ASN A 79 12.76 2.92 2.09
CA ASN A 79 14.13 2.83 2.60
C ASN A 79 15.09 2.17 1.59
N GLU A 80 14.66 1.12 0.89
CA GLU A 80 15.42 0.46 -0.17
C GLU A 80 15.72 1.43 -1.32
N ALA A 81 14.71 2.17 -1.78
CA ALA A 81 14.89 3.19 -2.81
C ALA A 81 15.85 4.31 -2.37
N LEU A 82 15.78 4.74 -1.10
CA LEU A 82 16.72 5.73 -0.54
C LEU A 82 18.15 5.21 -0.49
N GLN A 83 18.37 3.95 -0.12
CA GLN A 83 19.71 3.34 -0.06
C GLN A 83 20.34 3.17 -1.45
N ILE A 84 19.54 2.94 -2.49
CA ILE A 84 20.02 2.88 -3.88
C ILE A 84 20.47 4.27 -4.39
N THR A 85 19.93 5.34 -3.80
CA THR A 85 20.17 6.72 -4.23
C THR A 85 21.38 7.37 -3.53
N LEU A 86 21.86 6.81 -2.42
CA LEU A 86 23.02 7.29 -1.64
C LEU A 86 24.33 6.66 -2.11
#